data_AF-C4JTV1-F1
#
_entry.id   AF-C4JTV1-F1
#
_cell.length_a   1.000
_cell.length_b   1.000
_cell.length_c   1.000
_cell.angle_alpha   90.00
_cell.angle_beta   90.00
_cell.angle_gamma   90.00
#
_symmetry.space_group_name_H-M   'P 1'
#
loop_
_entity.id
_entity.type
_entity.pdbx_description
1 polymer ?
#
loop_
_entity_poly.entity_id
_entity_poly.type
_entity_poly.pdbx_seq_one_letter_code
_entity_poly.pdbx_strand_id
1 'polypeptide(L)'
;MTFPSRLLTTFGLIFLAHAGYSAHEHSVLYGSTHPLPLDITLETLVAVVLVIFGLVLGAEKPKPISWSAWAGEIERKGGSENPFLGLEERRAFIDIRVMGYVLLRRAKRKEFREWKRQRDEVSTK
;
A
#
# COMPACT_ATOMS: atom_id res chain seq x y z
N MET A 1 5.63 2.09 1.78
CA MET A 1 6.56 1.89 2.92
C MET A 1 6.72 0.41 3.21
N THR A 2 7.95 -0.07 3.30
CA THR A 2 8.26 -1.46 3.69
C THR A 2 7.85 -1.71 5.14
N PHE A 3 7.55 -2.96 5.52
CA PHE A 3 7.24 -3.30 6.92
C PHE A 3 8.27 -2.78 7.96
N PRO A 4 9.59 -2.94 7.76
CA PRO A 4 10.58 -2.44 8.73
C PRO A 4 10.61 -0.90 8.84
N SER A 5 10.42 -0.17 7.74
CA SER A 5 10.36 1.31 7.80
C SER A 5 9.14 1.78 8.60
N ARG A 6 7.99 1.13 8.43
CA ARG A 6 6.78 1.45 9.20
C ARG A 6 7.00 1.22 10.70
N LEU A 7 7.57 0.07 11.06
CA LEU A 7 7.85 -0.28 12.45
C LEU A 7 8.82 0.73 13.09
N LEU A 8 9.89 1.07 12.39
CA LEU A 8 10.89 2.04 12.85
C LEU A 8 10.28 3.44 13.05
N THR A 9 9.48 3.92 12.10
CA THR A 9 8.77 5.21 12.23
C THR A 9 7.78 5.18 13.39
N THR A 10 7.03 4.09 13.58
CA THR A 10 6.06 3.97 14.69
C THR A 10 6.76 4.02 16.04
N PHE A 11 7.83 3.24 16.24
CA PHE A 11 8.60 3.30 17.50
C PHE A 11 9.24 4.67 17.72
N GLY A 12 9.80 5.28 16.67
CA GLY A 12 10.35 6.64 16.76
C GLY A 12 9.30 7.67 17.18
N LEU A 13 8.07 7.59 16.67
CA LEU A 13 6.98 8.48 17.06
C LEU A 13 6.52 8.25 18.50
N ILE A 14 6.48 6.99 18.96
CA ILE A 14 6.15 6.66 20.35
C ILE A 14 7.20 7.24 21.29
N PHE A 15 8.49 7.06 20.99
CA PHE A 15 9.57 7.64 21.79
C PHE A 15 9.55 9.17 21.78
N LEU A 16 9.25 9.78 20.63
CA LEU A 16 9.14 11.24 20.54
C LEU A 16 7.98 11.78 21.39
N ALA A 17 6.84 11.11 21.37
CA ALA A 17 5.70 11.46 22.21
C ALA A 17 6.02 11.27 23.71
N HIS A 18 6.72 10.20 24.05
CA HIS A 18 7.16 9.93 25.41
C HIS A 18 8.11 11.01 25.93
N ALA A 19 9.17 11.33 25.17
CA ALA A 19 10.14 12.35 25.56
C ALA A 19 9.49 13.76 25.63
N GLY A 20 8.52 14.05 24.75
CA GLY A 20 7.72 15.28 24.82
C GLY A 20 6.84 15.34 26.08
N TYR A 21 6.27 14.21 26.49
CA TYR A 21 5.53 14.12 27.75
C TYR A 21 6.44 14.29 28.96
N SER A 22 7.63 13.67 28.98
CA SER A 22 8.64 13.87 30.02
C SER A 22 9.09 15.33 30.13
N ALA A 23 9.29 16.01 28.99
CA ALA A 23 9.61 17.43 28.96
C ALA A 23 8.46 18.29 29.50
N HIS A 24 7.21 17.93 29.21
CA HIS A 24 6.03 18.59 29.76
C HIS A 24 5.95 18.43 31.28
N GLU A 25 6.07 17.21 31.81
CA GLU A 25 6.08 16.98 33.25
C GLU A 25 7.20 17.74 33.95
N HIS A 26 8.42 17.72 33.38
CA HIS A 26 9.55 18.47 33.93
C HIS A 26 9.27 19.98 33.95
N SER A 27 8.65 20.51 32.89
CA SER A 27 8.32 21.93 32.78
C SER A 27 7.19 22.34 33.74
N VAL A 28 6.22 21.46 33.99
CA VAL A 28 5.13 21.70 34.95
C VAL A 28 5.63 21.67 36.40
N LEU A 29 6.53 20.74 36.74
CA LEU A 29 7.04 20.57 38.09
C LEU A 29 8.13 21.61 38.46
N TYR A 30 9.06 21.87 37.55
CA TYR A 30 10.24 22.69 37.82
C TYR A 30 10.20 24.06 37.12
N GLY A 31 9.22 24.30 36.26
CA GLY A 31 9.14 25.55 35.49
C GLY A 31 10.31 25.75 34.53
N SER A 32 10.39 26.94 33.95
CA SER A 32 11.46 27.31 33.01
C SER A 32 12.80 27.65 33.69
N THR A 33 12.87 27.59 35.01
CA THR A 33 14.04 27.99 35.80
C THR A 33 15.09 26.88 35.87
N HIS A 34 14.71 25.63 35.65
CA HIS A 34 15.61 24.49 35.62
C HIS A 34 15.91 24.07 34.17
N PRO A 35 17.18 23.86 33.80
CA PRO A 35 17.53 23.38 32.48
C PRO A 35 16.97 21.96 32.27
N LEU A 36 16.67 21.63 31.02
CA LEU A 36 16.22 20.28 30.65
C LEU A 36 17.30 19.24 31.02
N PRO A 37 16.92 18.13 31.68
CA PRO A 37 17.82 17.03 31.96
C PRO A 37 18.43 16.46 30.69
N LEU A 38 19.70 16.06 30.76
CA LEU A 38 20.42 15.45 29.64
C LEU A 38 19.67 14.24 29.06
N ASP A 39 19.07 13.42 29.91
CA ASP A 39 18.34 12.23 29.51
C ASP A 39 17.22 12.53 28.49
N ILE A 40 16.33 13.48 28.80
CA ILE A 40 15.25 13.93 27.91
C ILE A 40 15.82 14.50 26.59
N THR A 41 16.94 15.20 26.64
CA THR A 41 17.58 15.73 25.41
C THR A 41 18.15 14.63 24.52
N LEU A 42 18.70 13.57 25.10
CA LEU A 42 19.20 12.42 24.34
C LEU A 42 18.05 11.57 23.80
N GLU A 43 17.02 11.32 24.59
CA GLU A 43 15.81 10.60 24.15
C GLU A 43 15.15 11.29 22.95
N THR A 44 14.96 12.61 23.02
CA THR A 44 14.39 13.39 21.91
C THR A 44 15.28 13.33 20.66
N LEU A 45 16.59 13.46 20.80
CA LEU A 45 17.52 13.42 19.67
C LEU A 45 17.53 12.04 19.00
N VAL A 46 17.57 10.97 19.79
CA VAL A 46 17.48 9.59 19.29
C VAL A 46 16.13 9.34 18.62
N ALA A 47 15.03 9.77 19.23
CA ALA A 47 13.69 9.62 18.66
C ALA A 47 13.55 10.33 17.30
N VAL A 48 14.04 11.57 17.20
CA VAL A 48 14.04 12.33 15.94
C VAL A 48 14.86 11.62 14.86
N VAL A 49 16.05 11.14 15.21
CA VAL A 49 16.90 10.37 14.29
C VAL A 49 16.15 9.12 13.80
N LEU A 50 15.56 8.33 14.70
CA LEU A 50 14.79 7.14 14.33
C LEU A 50 13.61 7.45 13.41
N VAL A 51 12.86 8.53 13.68
CA VAL A 51 11.75 8.97 12.82
C VAL A 51 12.26 9.34 11.43
N ILE A 52 13.32 10.14 11.34
CA ILE A 52 13.91 10.54 10.05
C ILE A 52 14.38 9.31 9.27
N PHE A 53 15.14 8.42 9.91
CA PHE A 53 15.60 7.19 9.26
C PHE A 53 14.43 6.30 8.80
N GLY A 54 13.39 6.14 9.63
CA GLY A 54 12.20 5.38 9.26
C GLY A 54 11.47 5.98 8.05
N LEU A 55 11.31 7.31 8.01
CA LEU A 55 10.68 7.99 6.88
C LEU A 55 11.50 7.88 5.60
N VAL A 56 12.82 8.09 5.68
CA VAL A 56 13.73 8.01 4.52
C VAL A 56 13.77 6.60 3.95
N LEU A 57 13.87 5.56 4.79
CA LEU A 57 13.85 4.16 4.36
C LEU A 57 12.47 3.74 3.83
N GLY A 58 11.41 4.41 4.27
CA GLY A 58 10.04 4.16 3.82
C GLY A 58 9.67 4.85 2.51
N ALA A 59 10.48 5.80 2.05
CA ALA A 59 10.24 6.57 0.84
C ALA A 59 10.26 5.69 -0.41
N GLU A 60 9.37 5.97 -1.35
CA GLU A 60 9.39 5.32 -2.66
C GLU A 60 10.61 5.75 -3.45
N LYS A 61 11.14 4.83 -4.27
CA LYS A 61 12.24 5.15 -5.17
C LYS A 61 11.80 6.27 -6.13
N PRO A 62 12.66 7.25 -6.41
CA PRO A 62 12.33 8.32 -7.33
C PRO A 62 11.98 7.73 -8.70
N LYS A 63 10.91 8.25 -9.32
CA LYS A 63 10.52 7.88 -10.67
C LYS A 63 11.55 8.43 -11.66
N PRO A 64 11.87 7.71 -12.75
CA PRO A 64 12.79 8.20 -13.77
C PRO A 64 12.24 9.48 -14.42
N ILE A 65 13.15 10.41 -14.76
CA ILE A 65 12.80 11.71 -15.37
C ILE A 65 12.36 11.58 -16.83
N SER A 66 12.88 10.57 -17.55
CA SER A 66 12.54 10.32 -18.95
C SER A 66 11.21 9.59 -19.05
N TRP A 67 10.29 10.16 -19.83
CA TRP A 67 8.99 9.55 -20.12
C TRP A 67 9.11 8.19 -20.81
N SER A 68 10.08 7.99 -21.70
CA SER A 68 10.27 6.70 -22.37
C SER A 68 10.78 5.63 -21.41
N ALA A 69 11.68 6.00 -20.49
CA ALA A 69 12.18 5.10 -19.47
C ALA A 69 11.10 4.75 -18.44
N TRP A 70 10.26 5.73 -18.07
CA TRP A 70 9.12 5.50 -17.18
C TRP A 70 8.05 4.62 -17.84
N ALA A 71 7.67 4.93 -19.09
CA ALA A 71 6.69 4.16 -19.85
C ALA A 71 7.15 2.71 -20.05
N GLY A 72 8.41 2.49 -20.42
CA GLY A 72 8.98 1.14 -20.55
C GLY A 72 8.97 0.36 -19.24
N GLU A 73 9.20 1.01 -18.10
CA GLU A 73 9.13 0.36 -16.78
C GLU A 73 7.67 0.02 -16.38
N ILE A 74 6.70 0.88 -16.74
CA ILE A 74 5.27 0.61 -16.55
C ILE A 74 4.82 -0.57 -17.41
N GLU A 75 5.19 -0.61 -18.70
CA GLU A 75 4.90 -1.72 -19.61
C GLU A 75 5.52 -3.03 -19.11
N ARG A 76 6.76 -2.99 -18.62
CA ARG A 76 7.47 -4.17 -18.09
C ARG A 76 6.86 -4.71 -16.81
N LYS A 77 6.44 -3.82 -15.89
CA LYS A 77 5.80 -4.22 -14.62
C LYS A 77 4.40 -4.78 -14.85
N GLY A 78 3.62 -4.14 -15.72
CA GLY A 78 2.26 -4.55 -16.08
C GLY A 78 1.27 -4.62 -14.91
N GLY A 79 -0.03 -4.74 -15.21
CA GLY A 79 -1.06 -4.99 -14.21
C GLY A 79 -1.66 -3.75 -13.54
N SER A 80 -2.16 -3.89 -12.30
CA SER A 80 -2.94 -2.84 -11.61
C SER A 80 -2.13 -1.60 -11.21
N GLU A 81 -0.79 -1.65 -11.29
CA GLU A 81 0.08 -0.49 -11.08
C GLU A 81 0.16 0.43 -12.32
N ASN A 82 -0.38 0.01 -13.47
CA ASN A 82 -0.43 0.85 -14.67
C ASN A 82 -1.60 1.85 -14.58
N PRO A 83 -1.34 3.18 -14.53
CA PRO A 83 -2.40 4.19 -14.52
C PRO A 83 -3.26 4.19 -15.78
N PHE A 84 -2.71 3.70 -16.90
CA PHE A 84 -3.35 3.68 -18.21
C PHE A 84 -3.98 2.34 -18.56
N LEU A 85 -4.06 1.39 -17.62
CA LEU A 85 -4.62 0.07 -17.87
C LEU A 85 -6.03 0.14 -18.48
N GLY A 86 -6.86 1.09 -18.04
CA GLY A 86 -8.20 1.28 -18.60
C GLY A 86 -8.23 1.77 -20.06
N LEU A 87 -7.22 2.53 -20.47
CA LEU A 87 -7.03 2.98 -21.85
C LEU A 87 -6.45 1.87 -22.73
N GLU A 88 -5.51 1.09 -22.19
CA GLU A 88 -4.92 -0.07 -22.88
C GLU A 88 -5.92 -1.20 -23.09
N GLU A 89 -6.75 -1.50 -22.09
CA GLU A 89 -7.83 -2.49 -22.21
C GLU A 89 -8.93 -2.04 -23.19
N ARG A 90 -8.92 -0.77 -23.61
CA ARG A 90 -9.85 -0.19 -24.59
C ARG A 90 -11.29 -0.65 -24.34
N ARG A 91 -11.72 -0.64 -23.07
CA ARG A 91 -13.03 -1.19 -22.68
C ARG A 91 -14.20 -0.53 -23.43
N ALA A 92 -14.04 0.72 -23.86
CA ALA A 92 -15.00 1.45 -24.69
C ALA A 92 -15.08 0.97 -26.16
N PHE A 93 -14.05 0.29 -26.68
CA PHE A 93 -13.99 -0.23 -28.05
C PHE A 93 -14.28 -1.73 -28.12
N ILE A 94 -14.67 -2.36 -27.01
CA ILE A 94 -15.14 -3.74 -27.05
C ILE A 94 -16.49 -3.73 -27.76
N ASP A 95 -16.57 -4.47 -28.88
CA ASP A 95 -17.81 -4.66 -29.60
C ASP A 95 -18.84 -5.30 -28.66
N ILE A 96 -19.89 -4.54 -28.32
CA ILE A 96 -20.93 -4.93 -27.37
C ILE A 96 -21.57 -6.25 -27.82
N ARG A 97 -21.61 -6.50 -29.14
CA ARG A 97 -22.16 -7.72 -29.71
C ARG A 97 -21.26 -8.91 -29.41
N VAL A 98 -19.94 -8.78 -29.60
CA VAL A 98 -18.97 -9.84 -29.28
C VAL A 98 -18.94 -10.11 -27.77
N MET A 99 -18.94 -9.07 -26.94
CA MET A 99 -19.04 -9.21 -25.48
C MET A 99 -20.33 -9.93 -25.09
N GLY A 100 -21.46 -9.53 -25.69
CA GLY A 100 -22.75 -10.18 -25.54
C GLY A 100 -22.67 -11.67 -25.90
N TYR A 101 -22.16 -12.02 -27.08
CA TYR A 101 -21.97 -13.41 -27.49
C TYR A 101 -21.04 -14.20 -26.58
N VAL A 102 -19.94 -13.62 -26.09
CA VAL A 102 -19.00 -14.28 -25.18
C VAL A 102 -19.64 -14.54 -23.81
N LEU A 103 -20.38 -13.57 -23.27
CA LEU A 103 -21.13 -13.72 -22.02
C LEU A 103 -22.25 -14.75 -22.16
N LEU A 104 -23.02 -14.69 -23.26
CA LEU A 104 -24.08 -15.66 -23.56
C LEU A 104 -23.51 -17.07 -23.72
N ARG A 105 -22.34 -17.20 -24.36
CA ARG A 105 -21.62 -18.47 -24.50
C ARG A 105 -21.08 -18.99 -23.16
N ARG A 106 -20.64 -18.12 -22.26
CA ARG A 106 -20.23 -18.50 -20.90
C ARG A 106 -21.43 -18.96 -20.06
N ALA A 107 -22.55 -18.27 -20.14
CA ALA A 107 -23.80 -18.66 -19.46
C ALA A 107 -24.30 -20.03 -19.94
N LYS A 108 -24.38 -20.24 -21.26
CA LYS A 108 -24.78 -21.54 -21.85
C LYS A 108 -23.87 -22.69 -21.45
N ARG A 109 -22.55 -22.46 -21.35
CA ARG A 109 -21.60 -23.48 -20.89
C ARG A 109 -21.75 -23.82 -19.41
N LYS A 110 -22.24 -22.88 -18.59
CA LYS A 110 -22.55 -23.12 -17.18
C LYS A 110 -23.82 -23.96 -17.04
N GLU A 111 -24.89 -23.57 -17.74
CA GLU A 111 -26.14 -24.36 -17.82
C GLU A 111 -25.88 -25.79 -18.29
N PHE A 112 -25.06 -25.96 -19.33
CA PHE A 112 -24.72 -27.29 -19.85
C PHE A 112 -23.92 -28.14 -18.85
N ARG A 113 -23.03 -27.50 -18.08
CA ARG A 113 -22.25 -28.18 -17.04
C ARG A 113 -23.14 -28.63 -15.88
N GLU A 114 -24.08 -27.78 -15.48
CA GLU A 114 -25.08 -28.10 -14.45
C GLU A 114 -26.01 -29.21 -14.89
N TRP A 115 -26.47 -29.19 -16.15
CA TRP A 115 -27.25 -30.27 -16.75
C TRP A 115 -26.51 -31.61 -16.76
N LYS A 116 -25.23 -31.62 -17.16
CA LYS A 116 -24.42 -32.84 -17.09
C LYS A 116 -24.33 -33.38 -15.67
N ARG A 117 -24.07 -32.50 -14.68
CA ARG A 117 -23.99 -32.89 -13.28
C ARG A 117 -25.27 -33.57 -12.79
N GLN A 118 -26.43 -33.01 -13.14
CA GLN A 118 -27.73 -33.62 -12.81
C GLN A 118 -27.96 -34.98 -13.49
N ARG A 119 -27.56 -35.11 -14.76
CA ARG A 119 -27.59 -36.39 -15.50
C ARG A 119 -26.73 -37.47 -14.83
N ASP A 120 -25.53 -37.10 -14.42
CA ASP A 120 -24.57 -38.02 -13.79
C ASP A 120 -25.09 -38.46 -12.40
N GLU A 121 -25.71 -37.56 -11.62
CA GLU A 121 -26.35 -37.85 -10.33
C GLU A 121 -27.59 -38.76 -10.44
N VAL A 122 -28.35 -38.67 -11.54
CA VAL A 122 -29.52 -39.55 -11.79
C VAL A 122 -29.10 -40.93 -12.28
N SER A 123 -28.00 -41.04 -13.02
CA SER A 123 -27.49 -42.32 -13.54
C SER A 123 -26.76 -43.18 -12.50
N THR A 124 -26.41 -42.62 -11.34
CA THR A 124 -25.70 -43.30 -10.24
C THR A 124 -26.64 -43.80 -9.12
N LYS A 125 -27.95 -43.62 -9.27
CA LYS A 125 -28.99 -44.25 -8.44
C LYS A 125 -29.67 -45.38 -9.21
#